data_AF-B1HY23-F1
#
_entry.id   AF-B1HY23-F1
#
_cell.length_a   1.000
_cell.length_b   1.000
_cell.length_c   1.000
_cell.angle_alpha   90.00
_cell.angle_beta   90.00
_cell.angle_gamma   90.00
#
_symmetry.space_group_name_H-M   'P 1'
#
loop_
_entity.id
_entity.type
_entity.pdbx_description
1 polymer ?
#
loop_
_entity_poly.entity_id
_entity_poly.type
_entity_poly.pdbx_seq_one_letter_code
_entity_poly.pdbx_strand_id
1 'polypeptide(L)'
;METMEVSHLSALAFYTAGEECYKGERFYWQNREKTMTLVGLGHAHTIQNNKKNERFDAVEAEWKNLTKNCLKGQRELQPILFGGFTFDPQNNVAGEWTGFPEAYFALATFQLVIRDEKAYVSIHLLTQDQDGEAQFEALRKERDY
;
A
#
# COMPACT_ATOMS: atom_id res chain seq x y z
N MET A 1 9.89 -5.47 -7.20
CA MET A 1 9.86 -4.39 -6.20
C MET A 1 11.25 -3.82 -6.08
N GLU A 2 11.35 -2.51 -5.93
CA GLU A 2 12.58 -1.77 -5.66
C GLU A 2 12.32 -0.80 -4.53
N THR A 3 13.27 -0.65 -3.62
CA THR A 3 13.20 0.32 -2.53
C THR A 3 14.50 1.10 -2.47
N MET A 4 14.39 2.41 -2.29
CA MET A 4 15.52 3.31 -2.11
C MET A 4 15.34 4.18 -0.88
N GLU A 5 16.44 4.45 -0.18
CA GLU A 5 16.49 5.50 0.82
C GLU A 5 16.60 6.85 0.10
N VAL A 6 15.78 7.81 0.51
CA VAL A 6 15.75 9.17 -0.05
C VAL A 6 16.02 10.18 1.05
N SER A 7 16.78 11.23 0.72
CA SER A 7 17.03 12.32 1.67
C SER A 7 15.89 13.34 1.61
N HIS A 8 15.45 13.80 2.79
CA HIS A 8 14.58 14.99 2.94
C HIS A 8 13.28 15.00 2.09
N LEU A 9 12.54 13.90 2.04
CA LEU A 9 11.25 13.87 1.33
C LEU A 9 10.09 14.30 2.23
N SER A 10 9.31 15.29 1.79
CA SER A 10 8.07 15.69 2.46
C SER A 10 6.94 14.72 2.16
N ALA A 11 6.40 14.07 3.19
CA ALA A 11 5.28 13.14 3.05
C ALA A 11 4.04 13.77 2.41
N LEU A 12 3.77 15.03 2.73
CA LEU A 12 2.64 15.75 2.15
C LEU A 12 2.88 16.08 0.67
N ALA A 13 4.10 16.51 0.32
CA ALA A 13 4.44 16.76 -1.08
C ALA A 13 4.33 15.49 -1.92
N PHE A 14 4.81 14.36 -1.39
CA PHE A 14 4.67 13.05 -2.01
C PHE A 14 3.19 12.67 -2.21
N TYR A 15 2.34 12.87 -1.19
CA TYR A 15 0.90 12.63 -1.31
C TYR A 15 0.22 13.49 -2.39
N THR A 16 0.60 14.77 -2.47
CA THR A 16 0.04 15.73 -3.44
C THR A 16 0.51 15.44 -4.87
N ALA A 17 1.76 14.99 -5.05
CA ALA A 17 2.31 14.67 -6.38
C ALA A 17 1.46 13.64 -7.15
N GLY A 18 0.86 12.68 -6.44
CA GLY A 18 -0.01 11.68 -7.05
C GLY A 18 -1.46 12.11 -7.28
N GLU A 19 -1.83 13.38 -7.03
CA GLU A 19 -3.23 13.83 -7.09
C GLU A 19 -3.87 13.62 -8.47
N GLU A 20 -3.15 13.94 -9.55
CA GLU A 20 -3.66 13.82 -10.91
C GLU A 20 -3.74 12.36 -11.37
N CYS A 21 -2.68 11.56 -11.13
CA CYS A 21 -2.58 10.19 -11.64
C CYS A 21 -3.28 9.13 -10.78
N TYR A 22 -3.40 9.35 -9.46
CA TYR A 22 -3.85 8.32 -8.51
C TYR A 22 -5.08 8.76 -7.70
N LYS A 23 -5.96 9.57 -8.28
CA LYS A 23 -7.15 10.05 -7.59
C LYS A 23 -8.03 8.88 -7.10
N GLY A 24 -8.29 8.82 -5.80
CA GLY A 24 -9.06 7.73 -5.16
C GLY A 24 -8.22 6.52 -4.74
N GLU A 25 -6.94 6.48 -5.11
CA GLU A 25 -6.01 5.39 -4.81
C GLU A 25 -4.79 5.89 -4.04
N ARG A 26 -5.01 6.87 -3.16
CA ARG A 26 -3.97 7.45 -2.31
C ARG A 26 -4.35 7.33 -0.85
N PHE A 27 -3.35 7.11 -0.01
CA PHE A 27 -3.51 7.15 1.42
C PHE A 27 -2.38 7.88 2.10
N TYR A 28 -2.70 8.49 3.24
CA TYR A 28 -1.75 9.13 4.14
C TYR A 28 -2.07 8.64 5.56
N TRP A 29 -1.04 8.15 6.25
CA TRP A 29 -1.17 7.69 7.62
C TRP A 29 0.07 8.06 8.43
N GLN A 30 -0.14 8.47 9.67
CA GLN A 30 0.93 8.79 10.61
C GLN A 30 0.54 8.28 12.00
N ASN A 31 1.48 7.69 12.72
CA ASN A 31 1.23 7.29 14.10
C ASN A 31 1.14 8.51 15.02
N ARG A 32 0.52 8.33 16.20
CA ARG A 32 0.33 9.40 17.18
C ARG A 32 1.64 10.08 17.60
N GLU A 33 2.70 9.28 17.77
CA GLU A 33 4.02 9.74 18.22
C GLU A 33 4.80 10.46 17.11
N LYS A 34 4.29 10.46 15.86
CA LYS A 34 4.93 11.05 14.67
C LYS A 34 6.30 10.47 14.34
N THR A 35 6.57 9.25 14.79
CA THR A 35 7.81 8.51 14.51
C THR A 35 7.71 7.64 13.26
N MET A 36 6.49 7.44 12.74
CA MET A 36 6.22 6.69 11.53
C MET A 36 5.19 7.41 10.67
N THR A 37 5.54 7.65 9.40
CA THR A 37 4.61 8.10 8.36
C THR A 37 4.59 7.11 7.22
N LEU A 38 3.42 6.84 6.69
CA LEU A 38 3.17 5.96 5.56
C LEU A 38 2.30 6.70 4.54
N VAL A 39 2.79 6.80 3.31
CA VAL A 39 2.05 7.41 2.20
C VAL A 39 2.06 6.44 1.03
N GLY A 40 0.90 6.27 0.37
CA GLY A 40 0.76 5.41 -0.78
C GLY A 40 0.12 6.15 -1.95
N LEU A 41 0.65 5.90 -3.16
CA LEU A 41 0.09 6.36 -4.43
C LEU A 41 -0.17 5.15 -5.33
N GLY A 42 -1.38 5.07 -5.87
CA GLY A 42 -1.85 3.96 -6.69
C GLY A 42 -2.04 2.67 -5.89
N HIS A 43 -2.67 1.67 -6.51
CA HIS A 43 -2.80 0.34 -5.94
C HIS A 43 -2.13 -0.70 -6.85
N ALA A 44 -0.96 -1.19 -6.45
CA ALA A 44 -0.32 -2.32 -7.13
C ALA A 44 -1.09 -3.62 -6.89
N HIS A 45 -1.75 -3.72 -5.74
CA HIS A 45 -2.65 -4.83 -5.42
C HIS A 45 -3.65 -4.41 -4.35
N THR A 46 -4.88 -4.92 -4.43
CA THR A 46 -5.89 -4.77 -3.38
C THR A 46 -6.38 -6.12 -2.91
N ILE A 47 -6.43 -6.30 -1.59
CA ILE A 47 -7.03 -7.47 -0.93
C ILE A 47 -8.38 -7.03 -0.37
N GLN A 48 -9.45 -7.66 -0.82
CA GLN A 48 -10.80 -7.38 -0.37
C GLN A 48 -11.59 -8.66 -0.15
N ASN A 49 -12.42 -8.69 0.89
CA ASN A 49 -13.35 -9.80 1.07
C ASN A 49 -14.54 -9.42 1.98
N ASN A 50 -15.58 -10.25 1.93
CA ASN A 50 -16.79 -10.19 2.77
C ASN A 50 -17.01 -11.53 3.50
N LYS A 51 -15.95 -12.06 4.13
CA LYS A 51 -15.93 -13.42 4.73
C LYS A 51 -16.30 -13.46 6.22
N LYS A 52 -16.88 -12.38 6.76
CA LYS A 52 -17.30 -12.21 8.15
C LYS A 52 -16.20 -12.62 9.12
N ASN A 53 -16.38 -13.75 9.79
CA ASN A 53 -15.46 -14.22 10.82
C ASN A 53 -14.08 -14.61 10.23
N GLU A 54 -14.03 -15.05 8.96
CA GLU A 54 -12.79 -15.46 8.30
C GLU A 54 -12.08 -14.30 7.57
N ARG A 55 -12.58 -13.06 7.70
CA ARG A 55 -12.05 -11.91 6.96
C ARG A 55 -10.57 -11.63 7.25
N PHE A 56 -10.15 -11.86 8.49
CA PHE A 56 -8.78 -11.67 8.93
C PHE A 56 -7.84 -12.72 8.33
N ASP A 57 -8.19 -14.00 8.48
CA ASP A 57 -7.39 -15.13 8.01
C ASP A 57 -7.23 -15.12 6.50
N ALA A 58 -8.29 -14.72 5.78
CA ALA A 58 -8.25 -14.58 4.33
C ALA A 58 -7.27 -13.50 3.87
N VAL A 59 -7.26 -12.33 4.51
CA VAL A 59 -6.29 -11.27 4.21
C VAL A 59 -4.87 -11.74 4.55
N GLU A 60 -4.68 -12.37 5.70
CA GLU A 60 -3.36 -12.85 6.12
C GLU A 60 -2.80 -13.91 5.17
N ALA A 61 -3.61 -14.88 4.75
CA ALA A 61 -3.21 -15.94 3.83
C ALA A 61 -2.81 -15.38 2.47
N GLU A 62 -3.60 -14.47 1.90
CA GLU A 62 -3.28 -13.82 0.64
C GLU A 62 -2.00 -12.99 0.76
N TRP A 63 -1.85 -12.22 1.83
CA TRP A 63 -0.67 -11.41 2.06
C TRP A 63 0.61 -12.23 2.21
N LYS A 64 0.55 -13.34 2.96
CA LYS A 64 1.67 -14.28 3.10
C LYS A 64 2.07 -14.88 1.75
N ASN A 65 1.10 -15.19 0.88
CA ASN A 65 1.40 -15.71 -0.44
C ASN A 65 2.05 -14.66 -1.36
N LEU A 66 1.60 -13.40 -1.30
CA LEU A 66 2.18 -12.30 -2.09
C LEU A 66 3.61 -11.97 -1.66
N THR A 67 3.88 -11.99 -0.36
CA THR A 67 5.19 -11.59 0.21
C THR A 67 6.16 -12.75 0.45
N LYS A 68 5.80 -13.99 0.06
CA LYS A 68 6.62 -15.18 0.32
C LYS A 68 8.06 -15.10 -0.20
N ASN A 69 8.26 -14.33 -1.28
CA ASN A 69 9.54 -14.15 -1.96
C ASN A 69 10.25 -12.84 -1.57
N CYS A 70 9.66 -12.01 -0.70
CA CYS A 70 10.31 -10.79 -0.23
C CYS A 70 11.50 -11.14 0.67
N LEU A 71 12.58 -10.36 0.57
CA LEU A 71 13.80 -10.55 1.36
C LEU A 71 13.48 -10.48 2.86
N LYS A 72 13.76 -11.56 3.58
CA LYS A 72 13.60 -11.62 5.04
C LYS A 72 14.83 -10.99 5.70
N GLY A 73 14.63 -9.91 6.47
CA GLY A 73 15.70 -9.35 7.31
C GLY A 73 15.75 -7.82 7.38
N GLN A 74 15.24 -7.10 6.38
CA GLN A 74 15.20 -5.62 6.39
C GLN A 74 13.76 -5.14 6.51
N ARG A 75 13.30 -4.94 7.74
CA ARG A 75 11.92 -4.51 8.05
C ARG A 75 11.53 -3.19 7.37
N GLU A 76 12.50 -2.34 7.11
CA GLU A 76 12.34 -1.05 6.42
C GLU A 76 12.04 -1.21 4.93
N LEU A 77 12.43 -2.33 4.32
CA LEU A 77 12.21 -2.63 2.91
C LEU A 77 11.02 -3.58 2.67
N GLN A 78 10.27 -3.91 3.72
CA GLN A 78 9.09 -4.76 3.57
C GLN A 78 7.89 -3.94 3.11
N PRO A 79 7.15 -4.41 2.10
CA PRO A 79 5.86 -3.87 1.75
C PRO A 79 4.94 -3.72 2.96
N ILE A 80 4.20 -2.63 3.05
CA ILE A 80 3.18 -2.42 4.08
C ILE A 80 1.80 -2.40 3.42
N LEU A 81 0.91 -3.32 3.81
CA LEU A 81 -0.51 -3.21 3.47
C LEU A 81 -1.15 -2.10 4.30
N PHE A 82 -1.94 -1.25 3.64
CA PHE A 82 -2.73 -0.21 4.29
C PHE A 82 -4.21 -0.46 4.11
N GLY A 83 -4.99 -0.38 5.17
CA GLY A 83 -6.41 -0.64 5.10
C GLY A 83 -7.03 -0.97 6.45
N GLY A 84 -8.14 -1.69 6.43
CA GLY A 84 -8.86 -2.03 7.64
C GLY A 84 -9.94 -3.07 7.43
N PHE A 85 -10.59 -3.36 8.55
CA PHE A 85 -11.72 -4.27 8.63
C PHE A 85 -12.94 -3.52 9.12
N THR A 86 -14.13 -4.01 8.77
CA THR A 86 -15.36 -3.56 9.41
C THR A 86 -15.32 -3.87 10.90
N PHE A 87 -15.82 -2.90 11.69
CA PHE A 87 -15.88 -3.00 13.14
C PHE A 87 -16.85 -4.11 13.57
N ASP A 88 -18.09 -4.06 13.06
CA ASP A 88 -19.12 -5.06 13.32
C ASP A 88 -19.56 -5.73 11.99
N PRO A 89 -19.14 -6.98 11.72
CA PRO A 89 -19.51 -7.71 10.51
C PRO A 89 -20.95 -8.27 10.56
N GLN A 90 -21.62 -8.19 11.71
CA GLN A 90 -23.01 -8.62 11.86
C GLN A 90 -23.99 -7.47 11.60
N ASN A 91 -23.49 -6.24 11.54
CA ASN A 91 -24.31 -5.09 11.24
C ASN A 91 -24.75 -5.11 9.77
N ASN A 92 -26.03 -4.83 9.53
CA ASN A 92 -26.54 -4.72 8.17
C ASN A 92 -26.07 -3.40 7.56
N VAL A 93 -25.27 -3.50 6.51
CA VAL A 93 -24.70 -2.36 5.82
C VAL A 93 -25.76 -1.76 4.88
N ALA A 94 -26.17 -0.52 5.12
CA ALA A 94 -27.16 0.20 4.31
C ALA A 94 -26.65 1.59 3.91
N GLY A 95 -27.17 2.10 2.78
CA GLY A 95 -26.84 3.43 2.26
C GLY A 95 -25.43 3.52 1.68
N GLU A 96 -24.72 4.59 2.01
CA GLU A 96 -23.37 4.89 1.48
C GLU A 96 -22.32 3.80 1.74
N TRP A 97 -22.59 2.91 2.70
CA TRP A 97 -21.66 1.86 3.11
C TRP A 97 -21.78 0.58 2.28
N THR A 98 -22.81 0.42 1.45
CA THR A 98 -23.07 -0.83 0.72
C THR A 98 -21.94 -1.21 -0.26
N GLY A 99 -21.14 -0.23 -0.69
CA GLY A 99 -19.95 -0.47 -1.53
C GLY A 99 -18.67 -0.83 -0.78
N PHE A 100 -18.65 -0.79 0.56
CA PHE A 100 -17.45 -1.04 1.35
C PHE A 100 -17.37 -2.51 1.78
N PRO A 101 -16.28 -3.22 1.44
CA PRO A 101 -16.10 -4.60 1.85
C PRO A 101 -15.75 -4.70 3.35
N GLU A 102 -15.97 -5.88 3.92
CA GLU A 102 -15.67 -6.17 5.32
C GLU A 102 -14.17 -6.16 5.64
N ALA A 103 -13.34 -6.40 4.61
CA ALA A 103 -11.91 -6.17 4.65
C ALA A 103 -11.51 -5.42 3.37
N TYR A 104 -10.71 -4.37 3.52
CA TYR A 104 -10.07 -3.67 2.42
C TYR A 104 -8.63 -3.38 2.80
N PHE A 105 -7.68 -3.86 2.02
CA PHE A 105 -6.28 -3.48 2.13
C PHE A 105 -5.68 -3.22 0.76
N ALA A 106 -4.83 -2.21 0.67
CA ALA A 106 -4.11 -1.85 -0.53
C ALA A 106 -2.60 -1.92 -0.28
N LEU A 107 -1.90 -2.48 -1.26
CA LEU A 107 -0.46 -2.31 -1.45
C LEU A 107 -0.27 -1.20 -2.48
N ALA A 108 0.39 -0.11 -2.08
CA ALA A 108 0.57 1.01 -2.98
C ALA A 108 1.56 0.72 -4.11
N THR A 109 1.35 1.30 -5.30
CA THR A 109 2.33 1.26 -6.39
C THR A 109 3.59 1.99 -5.99
N PHE A 110 3.45 3.21 -5.47
CA PHE A 110 4.53 3.96 -4.82
C PHE A 110 4.24 4.09 -3.34
N GLN A 111 5.16 3.62 -2.50
CA GLN A 111 5.01 3.66 -1.05
C GLN A 111 6.16 4.42 -0.42
N LEU A 112 5.85 5.50 0.27
CA LEU A 112 6.78 6.22 1.13
C LEU A 112 6.60 5.76 2.58
N VAL A 113 7.69 5.31 3.20
CA VAL A 113 7.78 5.01 4.62
C VAL A 113 8.83 5.93 5.25
N ILE A 114 8.42 6.76 6.19
CA ILE A 114 9.33 7.53 7.03
C ILE A 114 9.34 6.91 8.42
N ARG A 115 10.52 6.48 8.90
CA ARG A 115 10.72 5.94 10.25
C ARG A 115 12.09 6.35 10.76
N ASP A 116 12.18 6.74 12.03
CA ASP A 116 13.45 7.09 12.70
C ASP A 116 14.28 8.10 11.88
N GLU A 117 13.60 9.12 11.35
CA GLU A 117 14.14 10.19 10.48
C GLU A 117 14.65 9.76 9.09
N LYS A 118 14.54 8.47 8.75
CA LYS A 118 14.86 7.96 7.42
C LYS A 118 13.61 7.82 6.57
N ALA A 119 13.74 8.10 5.28
CA ALA A 119 12.66 8.00 4.31
C ALA A 119 13.01 6.94 3.25
N TYR A 120 12.07 6.05 2.99
CA TYR A 120 12.19 4.98 2.01
C TYR A 120 11.06 5.09 1.01
N VAL A 121 11.39 5.06 -0.28
CA VAL A 121 10.40 4.98 -1.36
C VAL A 121 10.51 3.62 -2.03
N SER A 122 9.39 2.91 -2.09
CA SER A 122 9.27 1.60 -2.72
C SER A 122 8.36 1.64 -3.94
N ILE A 123 8.74 0.93 -4.99
CA ILE A 123 7.90 0.63 -6.16
C ILE A 123 7.43 -0.82 -6.07
N HIS A 124 6.12 -1.04 -6.05
CA HIS A 124 5.50 -2.36 -6.12
C HIS A 124 4.83 -2.54 -7.48
N LEU A 125 5.15 -3.67 -8.13
CA LEU A 125 4.51 -4.09 -9.37
C LEU A 125 4.20 -5.58 -9.24
N LEU A 126 2.93 -5.94 -9.43
CA LEU A 126 2.48 -7.31 -9.56
C LEU A 126 1.98 -7.49 -10.99
N THR A 127 2.68 -8.26 -11.79
CA THR A 127 2.31 -8.54 -13.18
C THR A 127 2.66 -9.97 -13.55
N GLN A 128 1.87 -10.56 -14.44
CA GLN A 128 2.17 -11.83 -15.10
C GLN A 128 2.60 -11.61 -16.56
N ASP A 129 2.66 -10.36 -17.01
CA ASP A 129 3.01 -10.00 -18.38
C ASP A 129 4.48 -10.23 -18.66
N GLN A 130 4.80 -10.59 -19.90
CA GLN A 130 6.19 -10.73 -20.36
C GLN A 130 6.92 -9.39 -20.38
N ASP A 131 6.19 -8.27 -20.46
CA ASP A 131 6.72 -6.90 -20.50
C ASP A 131 6.93 -6.30 -19.10
N GLY A 132 6.95 -7.11 -18.04
CA GLY A 132 7.05 -6.63 -16.66
C GLY A 132 8.26 -5.72 -16.40
N GLU A 133 9.40 -5.94 -17.07
CA GLU A 133 10.57 -5.07 -16.94
C GLU A 133 10.31 -3.68 -17.54
N ALA A 134 9.67 -3.60 -18.71
CA ALA A 134 9.35 -2.33 -19.34
C ALA A 134 8.32 -1.52 -18.53
N GLN A 135 7.34 -2.20 -17.93
CA GLN A 135 6.38 -1.59 -16.99
C GLN A 135 7.11 -1.06 -15.75
N PHE A 136 8.04 -1.84 -15.20
CA PHE A 136 8.82 -1.42 -14.03
C PHE A 136 9.72 -0.21 -14.32
N GLU A 137 10.35 -0.18 -15.50
CA GLU A 137 11.13 0.97 -15.98
C GLU A 137 10.28 2.23 -16.15
N ALA A 138 9.04 2.12 -16.61
CA ALA A 138 8.12 3.26 -16.67
C ALA A 138 7.82 3.81 -15.28
N LEU A 139 7.57 2.92 -14.30
CA LEU A 139 7.34 3.33 -12.91
C LEU A 139 8.58 3.97 -12.27
N ARG A 140 9.79 3.49 -12.59
CA ARG A 140 11.05 4.14 -12.15
C ARG A 140 11.12 5.59 -12.65
N LYS A 141 10.85 5.80 -13.95
CA LYS A 141 10.85 7.15 -14.54
C LYS A 141 9.82 8.08 -13.92
N GLU A 142 8.64 7.56 -13.59
CA GLU A 142 7.59 8.33 -12.93
C GLU A 142 7.98 8.73 -11.50
N ARG A 143 8.57 7.83 -10.72
CA ARG A 143 9.05 8.13 -9.36
C ARG A 143 10.12 9.23 -9.35
N ASP A 144 10.99 9.23 -10.34
CA ASP A 144 12.16 10.11 -10.39
C ASP A 144 11.85 11.50 -10.98
N TYR A 145 10.60 11.74 -11.41
CA TYR A 145 10.12 12.98 -12.01
C TYR A 145 9.38 13.86 -11.00
#